data_AF-A0A6P3EJI2-F1
#
_entry.id   AF-A0A6P3EJI2-F1
#
_cell.length_a   1.000
_cell.length_b   1.000
_cell.length_c   1.000
_cell.angle_alpha   90.00
_cell.angle_beta   90.00
_cell.angle_gamma   90.00
#
_symmetry.space_group_name_H-M   'P 1'
#
loop_
_entity.id
_entity.type
_entity.pdbx_description
1 polymer ?
#
loop_
_entity_poly.entity_id
_entity_poly.type
_entity_poly.pdbx_seq_one_letter_code
_entity_poly.pdbx_strand_id
1 'polypeptide(L)'
;MAALEPEVFPPASVPDLEWYDKSEEAPDPQIELLETQSAPEPPNPSEAFCPRDCLVPVVFPGPVSQEGCCRFTCELLKHIMYQRQQLPLPYEQLKHFYRRTSPQAEDTVRKKPWTASEASSRKCQQALAELDSVLSHLGDLFARTLVPRVLILLGGSAVSPKEFYELDLSRLAPLSVDQSLSTATCLRRLFRAIFLADAFSELQAPPLMGTIVMAQGHRDCGEEWFRPKLNYRVPTRGHKLTVTLSCGRPSIPALASEDYIWFQAPVTLKGFHE
;
A
#
# COMPACT_ATOMS: atom_id res chain seq x y z
N MET A 1 4.56 -38.96 -50.28
CA MET A 1 3.33 -39.68 -50.70
C MET A 1 3.55 -41.13 -50.32
N ALA A 2 2.73 -41.87 -49.57
CA ALA A 2 1.41 -41.67 -48.96
C ALA A 2 1.36 -42.49 -47.65
N ALA A 3 0.47 -42.12 -46.74
CA ALA A 3 0.26 -42.71 -45.41
C ALA A 3 -0.62 -43.97 -45.46
N LEU A 4 -0.51 -44.84 -44.44
CA LEU A 4 -1.55 -45.79 -44.01
C LEU A 4 -1.40 -46.05 -42.48
N GLU A 5 -2.50 -45.88 -41.75
CA GLU A 5 -2.68 -46.13 -40.31
C GLU A 5 -3.05 -47.60 -39.99
N PRO A 6 -2.98 -48.00 -38.71
CA PRO A 6 -4.06 -48.77 -38.06
C PRO A 6 -4.28 -48.30 -36.60
N GLU A 7 -5.32 -48.62 -35.81
CA GLU A 7 -6.61 -49.29 -35.91
C GLU A 7 -7.39 -48.87 -34.64
N VAL A 8 -8.73 -48.75 -34.73
CA VAL A 8 -9.62 -48.24 -33.67
C VAL A 8 -10.37 -49.38 -32.98
N PHE A 9 -10.40 -49.36 -31.63
CA PHE A 9 -11.20 -50.26 -30.78
C PHE A 9 -12.68 -49.81 -30.68
N PRO A 10 -13.65 -50.75 -30.47
CA PRO A 10 -15.08 -50.46 -30.54
C PRO A 10 -15.68 -49.96 -29.21
N PRO A 11 -16.84 -49.26 -29.23
CA PRO A 11 -17.49 -48.72 -28.03
C PRO A 11 -18.50 -49.70 -27.41
N ALA A 12 -18.54 -49.74 -26.08
CA ALA A 12 -19.49 -50.52 -25.29
C ALA A 12 -20.67 -49.66 -24.79
N SER A 13 -21.86 -50.04 -25.24
CA SER A 13 -23.16 -50.10 -24.54
C SER A 13 -23.66 -48.92 -23.69
N VAL A 14 -24.74 -48.31 -24.19
CA VAL A 14 -25.76 -47.49 -23.50
C VAL A 14 -26.82 -48.42 -22.88
N PRO A 15 -27.54 -47.97 -21.83
CA PRO A 15 -29.00 -48.18 -21.82
C PRO A 15 -29.81 -46.90 -21.56
N ASP A 16 -30.94 -46.85 -22.29
CA ASP A 16 -32.04 -45.89 -22.33
C ASP A 16 -32.64 -45.53 -20.96
N LEU A 17 -32.95 -44.26 -20.62
CA LEU A 17 -34.06 -43.37 -21.07
C LEU A 17 -35.31 -43.58 -20.21
N GLU A 18 -35.70 -42.56 -19.42
CA GLU A 18 -37.11 -42.21 -19.13
C GLU A 18 -37.19 -40.86 -18.39
N TRP A 19 -37.81 -39.88 -19.05
CA TRP A 19 -38.24 -38.60 -18.49
C TRP A 19 -39.70 -38.74 -18.02
N TYR A 20 -40.05 -38.22 -16.84
CA TYR A 20 -41.42 -37.81 -16.55
C TYR A 20 -41.49 -36.65 -15.55
N ASP A 21 -42.26 -35.65 -15.95
CA ASP A 21 -42.58 -34.38 -15.28
C ASP A 21 -43.76 -34.58 -14.32
N LYS A 22 -43.71 -34.01 -13.10
CA LYS A 22 -44.91 -33.77 -12.29
C LYS A 22 -44.67 -32.77 -11.16
N SER A 23 -45.22 -31.58 -11.35
CA SER A 23 -45.60 -30.64 -10.29
C SER A 23 -47.05 -30.93 -9.88
N GLU A 24 -47.38 -30.96 -8.57
CA GLU A 24 -48.68 -30.54 -8.01
C GLU A 24 -48.72 -30.69 -6.47
N GLU A 25 -48.80 -29.53 -5.81
CA GLU A 25 -49.64 -29.10 -4.67
C GLU A 25 -50.02 -29.99 -3.46
N ALA A 26 -49.70 -29.41 -2.29
CA ALA A 26 -50.18 -29.43 -0.89
C ALA A 26 -51.36 -30.33 -0.41
N PRO A 27 -51.44 -30.55 0.92
CA PRO A 27 -52.37 -29.70 1.70
C PRO A 27 -51.84 -29.21 3.07
N ASP A 28 -52.34 -28.04 3.44
CA ASP A 28 -52.23 -27.33 4.72
C ASP A 28 -53.01 -28.06 5.85
N PRO A 29 -52.80 -27.76 7.16
CA PRO A 29 -53.63 -26.69 7.72
C PRO A 29 -53.05 -25.85 8.89
N GLN A 30 -53.60 -24.62 8.97
CA GLN A 30 -53.95 -23.83 10.16
C GLN A 30 -52.95 -22.78 10.71
N ILE A 31 -53.05 -21.59 10.12
CA ILE A 31 -53.45 -20.30 10.74
C ILE A 31 -52.94 -20.04 12.17
N GLU A 32 -52.03 -19.06 12.30
CA GLU A 32 -52.20 -18.02 13.31
C GLU A 32 -51.73 -16.66 12.77
N LEU A 33 -52.63 -15.69 12.94
CA LEU A 33 -52.63 -14.36 12.36
C LEU A 33 -52.03 -13.40 13.38
N LEU A 34 -50.92 -12.74 13.06
CA LEU A 34 -50.44 -11.56 13.79
C LEU A 34 -49.69 -10.63 12.85
N GLU A 35 -50.44 -9.67 12.30
CA GLU A 35 -49.88 -8.44 11.77
C GLU A 35 -49.23 -7.66 12.90
N THR A 36 -47.95 -7.30 12.75
CA THR A 36 -47.39 -6.14 13.45
C THR A 36 -46.42 -5.43 12.52
N GLN A 37 -46.78 -4.20 12.23
CA GLN A 37 -46.01 -3.23 11.47
C GLN A 37 -44.70 -2.90 12.22
N SER A 38 -43.57 -2.88 11.51
CA SER A 38 -42.47 -1.98 11.82
C SER A 38 -41.70 -1.65 10.54
N ALA A 39 -41.81 -0.39 10.12
CA ALA A 39 -41.03 0.22 9.05
C ALA A 39 -39.51 0.10 9.31
N PRO A 40 -38.65 0.16 8.27
CA PRO A 40 -37.21 0.17 8.47
C PRO A 40 -36.82 1.48 9.16
N GLU A 41 -36.24 1.35 10.35
CA GLU A 41 -35.72 2.46 11.15
C GLU A 41 -34.62 3.19 10.36
N PRO A 42 -34.64 4.54 10.27
CA PRO A 42 -33.57 5.27 9.61
C PRO A 42 -32.26 5.07 10.39
N PRO A 43 -31.09 5.01 9.72
CA PRO A 43 -29.83 4.80 10.41
C PRO A 43 -29.56 5.97 11.36
N ASN A 44 -29.36 5.65 12.65
CA ASN A 44 -29.06 6.61 13.70
C ASN A 44 -27.82 7.47 13.32
N PRO A 45 -27.90 8.81 13.35
CA PRO A 45 -26.79 9.70 12.99
C PRO A 45 -25.77 9.86 14.13
N SER A 46 -25.59 8.85 14.97
CA SER A 46 -24.78 8.95 16.21
C SER A 46 -23.90 7.73 16.47
N GLU A 47 -23.44 7.06 15.42
CA GLU A 47 -22.16 6.36 15.50
C GLU A 47 -21.05 7.41 15.42
N ALA A 48 -20.63 7.88 16.60
CA ALA A 48 -19.40 8.64 16.74
C ALA A 48 -18.28 7.88 16.01
N PHE A 49 -17.67 8.54 15.03
CA PHE A 49 -16.55 8.06 14.23
C PHE A 49 -15.41 7.60 15.13
N CYS A 50 -15.42 6.34 15.54
CA CYS A 50 -14.21 5.66 15.97
C CYS A 50 -13.25 5.69 14.78
N PRO A 51 -11.96 6.06 14.94
CA PRO A 51 -10.97 5.79 13.92
C PRO A 51 -10.84 4.27 13.86
N ARG A 52 -11.66 3.63 13.04
CA ARG A 52 -11.52 2.21 12.73
C ARG A 52 -10.16 2.06 12.07
N ASP A 53 -9.47 0.98 12.42
CA ASP A 53 -8.31 0.52 11.66
C ASP A 53 -8.70 0.48 10.17
N CYS A 54 -8.25 1.47 9.40
CA CYS A 54 -8.72 1.66 8.04
C CYS A 54 -8.04 0.62 7.15
N LEU A 55 -8.84 -0.25 6.52
CA LEU A 55 -8.35 -1.29 5.62
C LEU A 55 -8.79 -0.95 4.20
N VAL A 56 -7.84 -0.68 3.32
CA VAL A 56 -8.09 -0.28 1.93
C VAL A 56 -7.58 -1.35 0.98
N PRO A 57 -8.46 -2.27 0.51
CA PRO A 57 -8.07 -3.24 -0.50
C PRO A 57 -8.02 -2.60 -1.88
N VAL A 58 -6.96 -2.89 -2.63
CA VAL A 58 -6.79 -2.46 -4.02
C VAL A 58 -6.55 -3.69 -4.88
N VAL A 59 -7.52 -3.99 -5.74
CA VAL A 59 -7.43 -5.11 -6.69
C VAL A 59 -7.06 -4.55 -8.06
N PHE A 60 -5.88 -4.94 -8.57
CA PHE A 60 -5.44 -4.66 -9.92
C PHE A 60 -6.00 -5.70 -10.90
N PRO A 61 -6.41 -5.28 -12.12
CA PRO A 61 -6.97 -6.18 -13.13
C PRO A 61 -5.92 -7.06 -13.83
N GLY A 62 -4.67 -7.03 -13.38
CA GLY A 62 -3.54 -7.70 -14.00
C GLY A 62 -2.31 -7.64 -13.09
N PRO A 63 -1.22 -8.35 -13.45
CA PRO A 63 -0.01 -8.39 -12.65
C PRO A 63 0.71 -7.03 -12.68
N VAL A 64 1.56 -6.82 -11.68
CA VAL A 64 2.37 -5.60 -11.51
C VAL A 64 3.84 -5.99 -11.41
N SER A 65 4.73 -5.13 -11.89
CA SER A 65 6.17 -5.36 -11.81
C SER A 65 6.71 -5.04 -10.42
N GLN A 66 7.88 -5.60 -10.10
CA GLN A 66 8.63 -5.30 -8.88
C GLN A 66 9.01 -3.82 -8.78
N GLU A 67 9.40 -3.21 -9.89
CA GLU A 67 9.61 -1.75 -9.98
C GLU A 67 8.31 -0.99 -9.68
N GLY A 68 7.16 -1.49 -10.16
CA GLY A 68 5.85 -0.97 -9.79
C GLY A 68 5.61 -0.97 -8.28
N CYS A 69 5.90 -2.08 -7.60
CA CYS A 69 5.79 -2.19 -6.14
C CYS A 69 6.69 -1.19 -5.40
N CYS A 70 7.92 -0.99 -5.88
CA CYS A 70 8.82 0.04 -5.37
C CYS A 70 8.20 1.44 -5.53
N ARG A 71 7.67 1.75 -6.73
CA ARG A 71 7.00 3.03 -7.00
C ARG A 71 5.77 3.23 -6.11
N PHE A 72 4.95 2.20 -5.89
CA PHE A 72 3.80 2.30 -4.98
C PHE A 72 4.23 2.69 -3.57
N THR A 73 5.29 2.04 -3.08
CA THR A 73 5.86 2.31 -1.75
C THR A 73 6.40 3.73 -1.65
N CYS A 74 7.23 4.14 -2.61
CA CYS A 74 7.84 5.46 -2.65
C CYS A 74 6.81 6.59 -2.75
N GLU A 75 5.80 6.45 -3.63
CA GLU A 75 4.75 7.46 -3.76
C GLU A 75 3.84 7.48 -2.52
N LEU A 76 3.55 6.33 -1.91
CA LEU A 76 2.76 6.28 -0.68
C LEU A 76 3.48 6.97 0.48
N LEU A 77 4.80 6.75 0.63
CA LEU A 77 5.62 7.46 1.63
C LEU A 77 5.54 8.98 1.44
N LYS A 78 5.79 9.46 0.22
CA LYS A 78 5.69 10.90 -0.09
C LYS A 78 4.30 11.46 0.23
N HIS A 79 3.26 10.71 -0.13
CA HIS A 79 1.88 11.11 0.10
C HIS A 79 1.54 11.19 1.58
N ILE A 80 1.90 10.18 2.38
CA ILE A 80 1.70 10.17 3.83
C ILE A 80 2.46 11.33 4.48
N MET A 81 3.73 11.53 4.12
CA MET A 81 4.52 12.63 4.69
C MET A 81 3.89 13.99 4.41
N TYR A 82 3.27 14.19 3.25
CA TYR A 82 2.55 15.43 2.95
C TYR A 82 1.20 15.52 3.69
N GLN A 83 0.36 14.49 3.63
CA GLN A 83 -0.97 14.48 4.27
C GLN A 83 -0.88 14.59 5.80
N ARG A 84 0.18 14.04 6.40
CA ARG A 84 0.46 14.13 7.84
C ARG A 84 1.26 15.37 8.21
N GLN A 85 1.33 16.36 7.34
CA GLN A 85 1.98 17.65 7.62
C GLN A 85 3.41 17.43 8.13
N GLN A 86 4.15 16.51 7.51
CA GLN A 86 5.59 16.33 7.74
C GLN A 86 6.40 17.04 6.65
N LEU A 87 5.76 17.37 5.53
CA LEU A 87 6.28 18.19 4.45
C LEU A 87 5.33 19.37 4.21
N PRO A 88 5.85 20.58 3.92
CA PRO A 88 5.00 21.75 3.69
C PRO A 88 4.30 21.72 2.32
N LEU A 89 4.85 20.99 1.35
CA LEU A 89 4.29 20.77 0.02
C LEU A 89 4.52 19.33 -0.43
N PRO A 90 3.79 18.83 -1.44
CA PRO A 90 4.10 17.55 -2.06
C PRO A 90 5.56 17.49 -2.51
N TYR A 91 6.21 16.36 -2.25
CA TYR A 91 7.65 16.17 -2.46
C TYR A 91 8.13 16.55 -3.88
N GLU A 92 7.38 16.22 -4.94
CA GLU A 92 7.76 16.57 -6.31
C GLU A 92 7.79 18.10 -6.54
N GLN A 93 6.93 18.86 -5.86
CA GLN A 93 6.96 20.32 -5.90
C GLN A 93 8.16 20.87 -5.13
N LEU A 94 8.46 20.30 -3.96
CA LEU A 94 9.63 20.68 -3.16
C LEU A 94 10.94 20.51 -3.94
N LYS A 95 11.08 19.42 -4.70
CA LYS A 95 12.24 19.21 -5.57
C LYS A 95 12.45 20.34 -6.57
N HIS A 96 11.38 20.93 -7.10
CA HIS A 96 11.47 22.04 -8.03
C HIS A 96 11.90 23.34 -7.34
N PHE A 97 11.34 23.66 -6.17
CA PHE A 97 11.67 24.88 -5.42
C PHE A 97 13.12 24.86 -4.90
N TYR A 98 13.54 23.76 -4.26
CA TYR A 98 14.83 23.71 -3.57
C TYR A 98 16.01 23.28 -4.46
N ARG A 99 15.77 22.72 -5.66
CA ARG A 99 16.83 22.57 -6.69
C ARG A 99 17.27 23.92 -7.26
N ARG A 100 16.33 24.86 -7.46
CA ARG A 100 16.62 26.19 -8.03
C ARG A 100 17.44 27.09 -7.09
N THR A 101 17.44 26.82 -5.79
CA THR A 101 18.23 27.55 -4.79
C THR A 101 19.68 27.05 -4.64
N SER A 102 20.12 26.10 -5.46
CA SER A 102 21.53 25.71 -5.53
C SER A 102 22.36 26.81 -6.22
N PRO A 103 23.58 27.10 -5.75
CA PRO A 103 24.30 28.36 -6.04
C PRO A 103 24.88 28.48 -7.46
N GLN A 104 24.38 27.72 -8.44
CA GLN A 104 24.82 27.79 -9.84
C GLN A 104 23.85 28.52 -10.78
N ALA A 105 22.71 29.02 -10.30
CA ALA A 105 21.87 29.94 -11.07
C ALA A 105 22.19 31.39 -10.66
N GLU A 106 22.92 32.08 -11.53
CA GLU A 106 23.59 33.36 -11.34
C GLU A 106 22.70 34.53 -10.84
N ASP A 107 23.24 35.23 -9.84
CA ASP A 107 23.64 36.64 -9.89
C ASP A 107 22.67 37.66 -10.53
N THR A 108 21.80 38.28 -9.74
CA THR A 108 21.75 39.75 -9.54
C THR A 108 20.59 40.16 -8.63
N VAL A 109 20.88 41.05 -7.66
CA VAL A 109 19.94 42.01 -7.05
C VAL A 109 18.92 41.46 -6.03
N ARG A 110 19.33 41.33 -4.76
CA ARG A 110 18.92 42.26 -3.66
C ARG A 110 19.39 41.72 -2.30
N LYS A 111 20.29 42.47 -1.67
CA LYS A 111 20.59 42.38 -0.24
C LYS A 111 19.33 42.72 0.58
N LYS A 112 18.78 41.73 1.30
CA LYS A 112 17.90 41.93 2.46
C LYS A 112 18.32 40.92 3.55
N PRO A 113 18.10 41.19 4.85
CA PRO A 113 18.78 40.48 5.92
C PRO A 113 18.37 39.00 5.93
N TRP A 114 19.30 38.11 5.57
CA TRP A 114 19.02 36.78 5.01
C TRP A 114 19.23 35.61 6.00
N THR A 115 19.49 35.88 7.28
CA THR A 115 20.14 34.89 8.14
C THR A 115 19.22 33.79 8.69
N ALA A 116 17.93 34.06 8.94
CA ALA A 116 16.98 33.05 9.41
C ALA A 116 16.43 32.16 8.28
N SER A 117 16.16 32.77 7.11
CA SER A 117 15.61 32.10 5.93
C SER A 117 16.65 31.20 5.23
N GLU A 118 17.94 31.53 5.29
CA GLU A 118 18.99 30.62 4.82
C GLU A 118 19.14 29.38 5.72
N ALA A 119 19.04 29.56 7.04
CA ALA A 119 19.16 28.45 7.98
C ALA A 119 17.96 27.49 7.92
N SER A 120 16.74 28.00 7.68
CA SER A 120 15.55 27.16 7.44
C SER A 120 15.67 26.41 6.11
N SER A 121 16.13 27.09 5.05
CA SER A 121 16.37 26.47 3.74
C SER A 121 17.40 25.34 3.79
N ARG A 122 18.51 25.50 4.54
CA ARG A 122 19.51 24.42 4.71
C ARG A 122 18.94 23.21 5.46
N LYS A 123 18.12 23.41 6.49
CA LYS A 123 17.45 22.32 7.21
C LYS A 123 16.46 21.58 6.31
N CYS A 124 15.71 22.33 5.50
CA CYS A 124 14.80 21.76 4.50
C CYS A 124 15.57 20.94 3.45
N GLN A 125 16.66 21.47 2.89
CA GLN A 125 17.51 20.76 1.93
C GLN A 125 18.08 19.47 2.53
N GLN A 126 18.52 19.51 3.79
CA GLN A 126 19.02 18.33 4.49
C GLN A 126 17.92 17.26 4.68
N ALA A 127 16.73 17.66 5.13
CA ALA A 127 15.60 16.74 5.29
C ALA A 127 15.15 16.14 3.95
N LEU A 128 15.15 16.93 2.87
CA LEU A 128 14.88 16.44 1.52
C LEU A 128 15.96 15.47 1.01
N ALA A 129 17.23 15.72 1.31
CA ALA A 129 18.33 14.82 0.95
C ALA A 129 18.23 13.48 1.71
N GLU A 130 17.82 13.50 2.98
CA GLU A 130 17.55 12.29 3.75
C GLU A 130 16.37 11.49 3.16
N LEU A 131 15.30 12.18 2.75
CA LEU A 131 14.17 11.56 2.07
C LEU A 131 14.57 10.97 0.71
N ASP A 132 15.36 11.70 -0.08
CA ASP A 132 15.95 11.21 -1.34
C ASP A 132 16.78 9.95 -1.11
N SER A 133 17.60 9.94 -0.06
CA SER A 133 18.39 8.77 0.33
C SER A 133 17.51 7.57 0.67
N VAL A 134 16.47 7.73 1.51
CA VAL A 134 15.53 6.64 1.82
C VAL A 134 14.85 6.12 0.56
N LEU A 135 14.38 7.00 -0.33
CA LEU A 135 13.71 6.62 -1.57
C LEU A 135 14.65 5.86 -2.52
N SER A 136 15.92 6.26 -2.60
CA SER A 136 16.94 5.56 -3.40
C SER A 136 17.21 4.16 -2.86
N HIS A 137 17.45 4.03 -1.56
CA HIS A 137 17.74 2.72 -0.95
C HIS A 137 16.52 1.80 -0.90
N LEU A 138 15.29 2.34 -0.89
CA LEU A 138 14.09 1.53 -1.17
C LEU A 138 14.17 0.95 -2.59
N GLY A 139 14.59 1.74 -3.58
CA GLY A 139 14.87 1.24 -4.93
C GLY A 139 15.84 0.06 -4.93
N ASP A 140 16.97 0.19 -4.24
CA ASP A 140 17.99 -0.86 -4.15
C ASP A 140 17.48 -2.11 -3.44
N LEU A 141 16.77 -1.96 -2.32
CA LEU A 141 16.17 -3.08 -1.58
C LEU A 141 15.16 -3.84 -2.44
N PHE A 142 14.25 -3.11 -3.09
CA PHE A 142 13.28 -3.69 -4.01
C PHE A 142 13.94 -4.30 -5.24
N ALA A 143 15.16 -3.95 -5.63
CA ALA A 143 15.88 -4.64 -6.70
C ALA A 143 16.51 -5.96 -6.23
N ARG A 144 16.85 -6.07 -4.94
CA ARG A 144 17.52 -7.23 -4.33
C ARG A 144 16.56 -8.32 -3.89
N THR A 145 15.34 -7.97 -3.48
CA THR A 145 14.40 -8.94 -2.92
C THR A 145 12.95 -8.52 -3.14
N LEU A 146 12.04 -9.50 -3.08
CA LEU A 146 10.62 -9.21 -2.98
C LEU A 146 10.34 -8.57 -1.63
N VAL A 147 9.40 -7.63 -1.59
CA VAL A 147 9.04 -6.93 -0.36
C VAL A 147 7.57 -7.21 -0.08
N PRO A 148 7.23 -8.15 0.81
CA PRO A 148 5.84 -8.51 1.06
C PRO A 148 5.09 -7.45 1.87
N ARG A 149 5.75 -6.71 2.78
CA ARG A 149 5.13 -5.67 3.60
C ARG A 149 6.07 -4.51 3.83
N VAL A 150 5.51 -3.30 3.91
CA VAL A 150 6.22 -2.07 4.26
C VAL A 150 5.46 -1.36 5.38
N LEU A 151 6.19 -0.81 6.35
CA LEU A 151 5.67 0.04 7.42
C LEU A 151 6.27 1.44 7.34
N ILE A 152 5.42 2.43 7.51
CA ILE A 152 5.78 3.84 7.63
C ILE A 152 5.30 4.30 9.01
N LEU A 153 6.24 4.55 9.92
CA LEU A 153 5.99 4.77 11.33
C LEU A 153 6.30 6.23 11.68
N LEU A 154 5.34 6.97 12.23
CA LEU A 154 5.49 8.37 12.59
C LEU A 154 5.47 8.55 14.11
N GLY A 155 6.46 9.30 14.61
CA GLY A 155 6.63 9.63 16.01
C GLY A 155 7.01 8.44 16.89
N GLY A 156 7.43 8.71 18.13
CA GLY A 156 7.78 7.65 19.09
C GLY A 156 8.98 6.82 18.63
N SER A 157 8.84 5.49 18.65
CA SER A 157 9.89 4.54 18.24
C SER A 157 9.32 3.49 17.28
N ALA A 158 10.18 2.72 16.62
CA ALA A 158 9.75 1.67 15.70
C ALA A 158 8.81 0.62 16.33
N VAL A 159 8.95 0.34 17.64
CA VAL A 159 8.11 -0.63 18.36
C VAL A 159 6.86 0.00 19.00
N SER A 160 6.85 1.32 19.13
CA SER A 160 5.78 2.09 19.77
C SER A 160 5.61 3.45 19.07
N PRO A 161 5.12 3.45 17.82
CA PRO A 161 4.91 4.68 17.07
C PRO A 161 3.72 5.46 17.63
N LYS A 162 3.65 6.76 17.34
CA LYS A 162 2.41 7.52 17.60
C LYS A 162 1.33 7.11 16.60
N GLU A 163 1.72 6.98 15.35
CA GLU A 163 0.88 6.46 14.28
C GLU A 163 1.71 5.67 13.26
N PHE A 164 1.11 4.68 12.59
CA PHE A 164 1.76 3.93 11.53
C PHE A 164 0.81 3.50 10.42
N TYR A 165 1.42 3.32 9.25
CA TYR A 165 0.77 2.96 8.00
C TYR A 165 1.42 1.71 7.45
N GLU A 166 0.62 0.81 6.90
CA GLU A 166 1.06 -0.45 6.33
C GLU A 166 0.70 -0.53 4.85
N LEU A 167 1.64 -1.04 4.04
CA LEU A 167 1.41 -1.44 2.67
C LEU A 167 1.70 -2.94 2.55
N ASP A 168 0.64 -3.72 2.31
CA ASP A 168 0.71 -5.17 2.11
C ASP A 168 0.75 -5.48 0.61
N LEU A 169 1.87 -6.06 0.19
CA LEU A 169 2.23 -6.45 -1.17
C LEU A 169 2.27 -7.98 -1.33
N SER A 170 2.00 -8.74 -0.25
CA SER A 170 2.18 -10.20 -0.19
C SER A 170 1.33 -10.97 -1.20
N ARG A 171 0.21 -10.38 -1.64
CA ARG A 171 -0.72 -10.98 -2.61
C ARG A 171 -0.42 -10.59 -4.06
N LEU A 172 0.68 -9.87 -4.31
CA LEU A 172 1.14 -9.55 -5.65
C LEU A 172 2.03 -10.69 -6.15
N ALA A 173 1.74 -11.14 -7.37
CA ALA A 173 2.47 -12.22 -7.99
C ALA A 173 3.84 -11.72 -8.48
N PRO A 174 4.97 -12.40 -8.17
CA PRO A 174 6.25 -12.11 -8.79
C PRO A 174 6.19 -12.61 -10.24
N LEU A 175 6.02 -11.71 -11.21
CA LEU A 175 6.00 -12.06 -12.63
C LEU A 175 6.95 -11.19 -13.46
N SER A 176 7.33 -11.71 -14.63
CA SER A 176 8.21 -11.02 -15.58
C SER A 176 7.61 -9.68 -16.03
N VAL A 177 8.50 -8.75 -16.35
CA VAL A 177 8.19 -7.35 -16.72
C VAL A 177 7.22 -7.27 -17.90
N ASP A 178 7.25 -8.26 -18.79
CA ASP A 178 6.56 -8.27 -20.10
C ASP A 178 5.03 -8.32 -20.01
N GLN A 179 4.46 -8.70 -18.86
CA GLN A 179 2.99 -8.78 -18.67
C GLN A 179 2.45 -7.72 -17.70
N SER A 180 3.30 -6.80 -17.23
CA SER A 180 2.93 -5.86 -16.17
C SER A 180 2.01 -4.74 -16.65
N LEU A 181 1.01 -4.39 -15.82
CA LEU A 181 0.21 -3.20 -16.03
C LEU A 181 1.06 -1.93 -15.92
N SER A 182 0.62 -0.86 -16.60
CA SER A 182 1.21 0.46 -16.42
C SER A 182 1.21 0.88 -14.94
N THR A 183 2.41 1.12 -14.39
CA THR A 183 2.61 1.59 -13.01
C THR A 183 1.81 2.85 -12.71
N ALA A 184 1.73 3.79 -13.68
CA ALA A 184 0.98 5.03 -13.51
C ALA A 184 -0.54 4.79 -13.35
N THR A 185 -1.10 3.83 -14.09
CA THR A 185 -2.52 3.45 -13.94
C THR A 185 -2.78 2.80 -12.58
N CYS A 186 -1.87 1.94 -12.13
CA CYS A 186 -1.96 1.30 -10.82
C CYS A 186 -1.85 2.31 -9.68
N LEU A 187 -0.93 3.27 -9.75
CA LEU A 187 -0.79 4.37 -8.80
C LEU A 187 -2.08 5.20 -8.69
N ARG A 188 -2.67 5.59 -9.83
CA ARG A 188 -3.95 6.33 -9.82
C ARG A 188 -5.06 5.53 -9.15
N ARG A 189 -5.14 4.23 -9.41
CA ARG A 189 -6.14 3.34 -8.79
C ARG A 189 -5.93 3.22 -7.29
N LEU A 190 -4.68 3.06 -6.85
CA LEU A 190 -4.28 3.00 -5.45
C LEU A 190 -4.66 4.29 -4.72
N PHE A 191 -4.24 5.45 -5.22
CA PHE A 191 -4.54 6.72 -4.56
C PHE A 191 -6.02 7.10 -4.63
N ARG A 192 -6.74 6.71 -5.69
CA ARG A 192 -8.20 6.86 -5.73
C ARG A 192 -8.86 6.02 -4.63
N ALA A 193 -8.42 4.80 -4.39
CA ALA A 193 -8.97 3.96 -3.33
C ALA A 193 -8.71 4.55 -1.93
N ILE A 194 -7.49 5.03 -1.67
CA ILE A 194 -7.14 5.71 -0.42
C ILE A 194 -7.97 6.98 -0.22
N PHE A 195 -8.15 7.78 -1.27
CA PHE A 195 -8.96 8.99 -1.23
C PHE A 195 -10.43 8.69 -0.93
N LEU A 196 -11.02 7.70 -1.61
CA LEU A 196 -12.42 7.31 -1.38
C LEU A 196 -12.66 6.68 0.00
N ALA A 197 -11.62 6.13 0.62
CA ALA A 197 -11.66 5.60 1.97
C ALA A 197 -11.47 6.67 3.06
N ASP A 198 -11.26 7.94 2.67
CA ASP A 198 -11.10 9.07 3.59
C ASP A 198 -10.03 8.85 4.68
N ALA A 199 -8.90 8.26 4.27
CA ALA A 199 -7.89 7.73 5.18
C ALA A 199 -7.08 8.78 5.98
N PHE A 200 -7.18 10.07 5.62
CA PHE A 200 -6.44 11.18 6.25
C PHE A 200 -7.40 12.27 6.74
N SER A 201 -8.50 11.86 7.38
CA SER A 201 -9.62 12.70 7.80
C SER A 201 -9.40 13.45 9.12
N GLU A 202 -8.21 13.37 9.73
CA GLU A 202 -7.97 14.06 10.99
C GLU A 202 -7.96 15.58 10.84
N LEU A 203 -8.82 16.25 11.60
CA LEU A 203 -8.94 17.71 11.62
C LEU A 203 -7.80 18.39 12.38
N GLN A 204 -7.18 17.68 13.34
CA GLN A 204 -6.11 18.23 14.15
C GLN A 204 -4.77 18.11 13.41
N ALA A 205 -4.10 19.23 13.22
CA ALA A 205 -2.73 19.28 12.72
C ALA A 205 -1.79 18.47 13.64
N PRO A 206 -1.16 17.39 13.16
CA PRO A 206 -0.19 16.65 13.95
C PRO A 206 1.09 17.49 14.14
N PRO A 207 1.85 17.27 15.23
CA PRO A 207 3.16 17.90 15.36
C PRO A 207 4.14 17.34 14.33
N LEU A 208 5.26 18.06 14.12
CA LEU A 208 6.40 17.50 13.41
C LEU A 208 6.94 16.28 14.15
N MET A 209 7.12 15.18 13.43
CA MET A 209 7.50 13.88 13.93
C MET A 209 8.68 13.32 13.13
N GLY A 210 9.42 12.41 13.79
CA GLY A 210 10.35 11.54 13.08
C GLY A 210 9.58 10.42 12.37
N THR A 211 9.93 10.13 11.12
CA THR A 211 9.38 9.04 10.34
C THR A 211 10.42 7.94 10.15
N ILE A 212 10.07 6.72 10.51
CA ILE A 212 10.90 5.51 10.33
C ILE A 212 10.24 4.66 9.25
N VAL A 213 11.03 4.21 8.28
CA VAL A 213 10.58 3.29 7.23
C VAL A 213 11.14 1.90 7.51
N MET A 214 10.27 0.90 7.46
CA MET A 214 10.63 -0.50 7.57
C MET A 214 10.03 -1.29 6.42
N ALA A 215 10.74 -2.30 5.93
CA ALA A 215 10.27 -3.19 4.88
C ALA A 215 10.69 -4.62 5.20
N GLN A 216 9.89 -5.59 4.79
CA GLN A 216 10.33 -6.99 4.83
C GLN A 216 11.19 -7.31 3.61
N GLY A 217 12.18 -8.17 3.79
CA GLY A 217 13.03 -8.68 2.73
C GLY A 217 13.57 -10.06 3.08
N HIS A 218 14.00 -10.82 2.08
CA HIS A 218 14.62 -12.12 2.29
C HIS A 218 15.87 -11.95 3.17
N ARG A 219 16.05 -12.81 4.18
CA ARG A 219 17.18 -12.72 5.14
C ARG A 219 18.56 -12.64 4.48
N ASP A 220 18.72 -13.32 3.35
CA ASP A 220 19.98 -13.40 2.60
C ASP A 220 20.03 -12.49 1.36
N CYS A 221 19.22 -11.42 1.31
CA CYS A 221 19.19 -10.51 0.14
C CYS A 221 20.46 -9.64 -0.02
N GLY A 222 21.41 -9.69 0.92
CA GLY A 222 22.62 -8.89 0.90
C GLY A 222 22.36 -7.39 1.03
N GLU A 223 21.30 -7.01 1.74
CA GLU A 223 21.00 -5.62 2.06
C GLU A 223 21.96 -5.09 3.14
N GLU A 224 22.64 -3.97 2.86
CA GLU A 224 23.67 -3.41 3.75
C GLU A 224 23.24 -2.10 4.42
N TRP A 225 22.35 -1.34 3.77
CA TRP A 225 21.96 -0.02 4.23
C TRP A 225 20.83 -0.10 5.25
N PHE A 226 19.74 -0.80 4.91
CA PHE A 226 18.72 -1.11 5.90
C PHE A 226 19.26 -2.11 6.93
N ARG A 227 18.92 -1.90 8.20
CA ARG A 227 19.39 -2.74 9.30
C ARG A 227 18.37 -3.83 9.64
N PRO A 228 18.78 -5.11 9.70
CA PRO A 228 17.87 -6.19 10.05
C PRO A 228 17.38 -6.07 11.50
N LYS A 229 16.12 -6.40 11.73
CA LYS A 229 15.43 -6.39 13.02
C LYS A 229 14.73 -7.74 13.25
N LEU A 230 15.53 -8.76 13.56
CA LEU A 230 15.10 -10.15 13.70
C LEU A 230 13.98 -10.37 14.73
N ASN A 231 13.97 -9.56 15.80
CA ASN A 231 12.99 -9.66 16.88
C ASN A 231 11.84 -8.64 16.76
N TYR A 232 11.74 -7.95 15.63
CA TYR A 232 10.70 -6.95 15.46
C TYR A 232 9.32 -7.58 15.39
N ARG A 233 8.36 -6.93 16.05
CA ARG A 233 6.93 -7.26 15.96
C ARG A 233 6.20 -5.99 15.56
N VAL A 234 5.23 -6.14 14.66
CA VAL A 234 4.38 -5.02 14.21
C VAL A 234 3.67 -4.42 15.44
N PRO A 235 3.67 -3.09 15.61
CA PRO A 235 3.01 -2.43 16.73
C PRO A 235 1.51 -2.72 16.74
N THR A 236 0.95 -2.91 17.93
CA THR A 236 -0.50 -3.15 18.11
C THR A 236 -1.30 -1.88 18.35
N ARG A 237 -0.63 -0.73 18.48
CA ARG A 237 -1.23 0.58 18.74
C ARG A 237 -0.73 1.61 17.75
N GLY A 238 -1.55 2.62 17.49
CA GLY A 238 -1.23 3.68 16.53
C GLY A 238 -1.46 3.28 15.07
N HIS A 239 -2.12 2.15 14.79
CA HIS A 239 -2.46 1.82 13.41
C HIS A 239 -3.43 2.88 12.84
N LYS A 240 -3.15 3.32 11.61
CA LYS A 240 -4.01 4.28 10.89
C LYS A 240 -4.63 3.69 9.65
N LEU A 241 -3.81 3.01 8.85
CA LEU A 241 -4.20 2.54 7.53
C LEU A 241 -3.36 1.33 7.14
N THR A 242 -4.01 0.29 6.64
CA THR A 242 -3.38 -0.78 5.88
C THR A 242 -3.92 -0.75 4.46
N VAL A 243 -3.04 -0.62 3.46
CA VAL A 243 -3.37 -0.74 2.05
C VAL A 243 -2.96 -2.13 1.58
N THR A 244 -3.92 -2.96 1.20
CA THR A 244 -3.65 -4.34 0.73
C THR A 244 -3.76 -4.42 -0.78
N LEU A 245 -2.65 -4.70 -1.46
CA LEU A 245 -2.61 -4.82 -2.91
C LEU A 245 -2.77 -6.28 -3.34
N SER A 246 -3.55 -6.50 -4.39
CA SER A 246 -3.73 -7.83 -4.99
C SER A 246 -3.93 -7.73 -6.49
N CYS A 247 -3.61 -8.80 -7.20
CA CYS A 247 -3.97 -8.99 -8.60
C CYS A 247 -5.02 -10.11 -8.60
N GLY A 248 -6.16 -9.98 -9.28
CA GLY A 248 -7.34 -10.89 -9.20
C GLY A 248 -7.14 -12.36 -9.62
N ARG A 249 -6.03 -12.98 -9.25
CA ARG A 249 -5.66 -14.38 -9.40
C ARG A 249 -5.79 -15.08 -8.04
N PRO A 250 -6.05 -16.40 -8.02
CA PRO A 250 -6.02 -17.17 -6.78
C PRO A 250 -4.65 -17.01 -6.09
N SER A 251 -4.68 -16.87 -4.77
CA SER A 251 -3.52 -16.61 -3.93
C SER A 251 -2.38 -17.60 -4.24
N ILE A 252 -1.19 -17.06 -4.53
CA ILE A 252 0.04 -17.83 -4.47
C ILE A 252 0.16 -18.37 -3.03
N PRO A 253 0.66 -19.61 -2.82
CA PRO A 253 1.02 -20.08 -1.49
C PRO A 253 1.80 -18.96 -0.79
N ALA A 254 1.40 -18.60 0.43
CA ALA A 254 2.04 -17.54 1.19
C ALA A 254 3.55 -17.65 1.00
N LEU A 255 4.15 -16.63 0.36
CA LEU A 255 5.59 -16.53 0.17
C LEU A 255 6.23 -16.99 1.48
N ALA A 256 7.07 -18.03 1.47
CA ALA A 256 7.50 -18.74 2.68
C ALA A 256 7.98 -17.72 3.73
N SER A 257 7.06 -17.31 4.61
CA SER A 257 7.21 -16.06 5.36
C SER A 257 8.30 -16.18 6.40
N GLU A 258 8.76 -17.40 6.65
CA GLU A 258 9.77 -17.72 7.63
C GLU A 258 11.13 -17.14 7.26
N ASP A 259 11.44 -17.00 5.96
CA ASP A 259 12.73 -16.46 5.51
C ASP A 259 12.76 -14.95 5.35
N TYR A 260 11.60 -14.28 5.53
CA TYR A 260 11.47 -12.83 5.41
C TYR A 260 11.56 -12.15 6.76
N ILE A 261 12.53 -11.24 6.90
CA ILE A 261 12.77 -10.48 8.13
C ILE A 261 12.52 -8.99 7.90
N TRP A 262 12.32 -8.26 9.00
CA TRP A 262 12.17 -6.81 8.94
C TRP A 262 13.52 -6.12 8.80
N PHE A 263 13.58 -5.15 7.91
CA PHE A 263 14.69 -4.25 7.67
C PHE A 263 14.24 -2.82 8.00
N GLN A 264 15.02 -2.08 8.79
CA GLN A 264 14.71 -0.71 9.20
C GLN A 264 15.71 0.28 8.60
N ALA A 265 15.22 1.41 8.07
CA ALA A 265 16.09 2.48 7.63
C ALA A 265 16.99 2.96 8.80
N PRO A 266 18.30 3.18 8.57
CA PRO A 266 19.23 3.60 9.62
C PRO A 266 19.04 5.08 10.01
N VAL A 267 18.34 5.86 9.17
CA VAL A 267 18.03 7.27 9.39
C VAL A 267 16.55 7.45 9.73
N THR A 268 16.24 8.45 10.55
CA THR A 268 14.86 8.88 10.85
C THR A 268 14.60 10.18 10.12
N LEU A 269 13.64 10.16 9.19
CA LEU A 269 13.25 11.32 8.41
C LEU A 269 12.55 12.33 9.32
N LYS A 270 13.04 13.57 9.37
CA LYS A 270 12.42 14.62 10.19
C LYS A 270 11.43 15.41 9.37
N GLY A 271 10.19 15.52 9.87
CA GLY A 271 9.25 16.49 9.33
C GLY A 271 9.73 17.93 9.51
N PHE A 272 9.35 18.82 8.60
CA PHE A 272 9.68 20.24 8.67
C PHE A 272 8.57 21.13 8.11
N HIS A 273 8.51 22.35 8.63
CA HIS A 273 7.70 23.46 8.13
C HIS A 273 8.51 24.76 8.22
N GLU A 274 8.13 25.76 7.43
CA GLU A 274 8.61 27.15 7.54
C GLU A 274 7.50 28.06 8.06
#